data_AF-A0A1F5ED18-F1
#
_entry.id   AF-A0A1F5ED18-F1
#
_cell.length_a   1.000
_cell.length_b   1.000
_cell.length_c   1.000
_cell.angle_alpha   90.00
_cell.angle_beta   90.00
_cell.angle_gamma   90.00
#
_symmetry.space_group_name_H-M   'P 1'
#
loop_
_entity.id
_entity.type
_entity.pdbx_description
1 polymer ?
#
loop_
_entity_poly.entity_id
_entity_poly.type
_entity_poly.pdbx_seq_one_letter_code
_entity_poly.pdbx_strand_id
1 'polypeptide(L)'
;MTFTPSQKFLLFWLIFISGLVIGKYSNFPLLILGWLTGLWGLLWWSKQEEWVELLALGATAAGAGMIVWQLTGGETWLHLNFLSQLSTWLETLRNSIGERIFAVLPEPHGSLLGGIIFGNKVQLDKDLVDAFRVVGLTHIIAVSGYNLTILSKNAETLLRGWLGRKAMWVSLGLILFFVIITGAPASILRAAVMATTIIWARMIGRPSRSVNLLILAAGVLAIFEPKIVFSIGFQLSVVATYALVRLAPIINIPLSRLPIPNAISSILAETLAATLLTAPLIVAYFERLSIVSPLTNILVLPLIPLLMGLGIIGIILLFSLPPLGKLAIFICWPILQWIISVTGWFAELPWAATSTSLGMWWTVALMVAIIVGVEMLNRLAEQRQPDLLAQLEVLPQ
;
A
#
# COMPACT_ATOMS: atom_id res chain seq x y z
N MET A 1 1.86 23.35 -15.52
CA MET A 1 2.24 22.91 -14.16
C MET A 1 2.01 21.42 -14.05
N THR A 2 3.03 20.64 -13.70
CA THR A 2 2.93 19.19 -13.51
C THR A 2 2.43 18.91 -12.09
N PHE A 3 1.23 18.34 -11.95
CA PHE A 3 0.71 17.90 -10.65
C PHE A 3 1.58 16.78 -10.06
N THR A 4 1.82 16.83 -8.75
CA THR A 4 2.50 15.75 -8.03
C THR A 4 1.63 14.48 -7.99
N PRO A 5 2.20 13.28 -7.79
CA PRO A 5 1.43 12.03 -7.70
C PRO A 5 0.31 12.08 -6.64
N SER A 6 0.55 12.72 -5.49
CA SER A 6 -0.46 12.90 -4.44
C SER A 6 -1.60 13.83 -4.87
N GLN A 7 -1.30 14.89 -5.62
CA GLN A 7 -2.31 15.80 -6.18
C GLN A 7 -3.16 15.10 -7.24
N LYS A 8 -2.53 14.34 -8.16
CA LYS A 8 -3.25 13.52 -9.16
C LYS A 8 -4.17 12.50 -8.49
N PHE A 9 -3.70 11.84 -7.43
CA PHE A 9 -4.51 10.89 -6.67
C PHE A 9 -5.68 11.54 -5.93
N LEU A 10 -5.45 12.70 -5.30
CA LEU A 10 -6.52 13.47 -4.65
C LEU A 10 -7.60 13.87 -5.66
N LEU A 11 -7.20 14.39 -6.82
CA LEU A 11 -8.10 14.75 -7.92
C LEU A 11 -8.91 13.54 -8.38
N PHE A 12 -8.28 12.38 -8.59
CA PHE A 12 -8.98 11.14 -8.91
C PHE A 12 -10.03 10.80 -7.85
N TRP A 13 -9.69 10.84 -6.56
CA TRP A 13 -10.64 10.53 -5.50
C TRP A 13 -11.77 11.54 -5.37
N LEU A 14 -11.48 12.82 -5.57
CA LEU A 14 -12.52 13.85 -5.61
C LEU A 14 -13.48 13.60 -6.78
N ILE A 15 -12.97 13.27 -7.97
CA ILE A 15 -13.78 12.95 -9.16
C ILE A 15 -14.57 11.65 -8.95
N PHE A 16 -13.93 10.63 -8.39
CA PHE A 16 -14.55 9.34 -8.12
C PHE A 16 -15.64 9.45 -7.05
N ILE A 17 -15.36 10.08 -5.90
CA ILE A 17 -16.34 10.30 -4.82
C ILE A 17 -17.48 11.19 -5.29
N SER A 18 -17.21 12.29 -6.01
CA SER A 18 -18.26 13.15 -6.55
C SER A 18 -19.14 12.41 -7.55
N GLY A 19 -18.55 11.62 -8.46
CA GLY A 19 -19.31 10.73 -9.36
C GLY A 19 -20.20 9.74 -8.60
N LEU A 20 -19.73 9.20 -7.48
CA LEU A 20 -20.49 8.25 -6.66
C LEU A 20 -21.62 8.92 -5.85
N VAL A 21 -21.37 10.12 -5.33
CA VAL A 21 -22.40 10.92 -4.68
C VAL A 21 -23.47 11.30 -5.69
N ILE A 22 -23.09 11.79 -6.87
CA ILE A 22 -24.03 12.19 -7.94
C ILE A 22 -24.81 10.97 -8.45
N GLY A 23 -24.15 9.84 -8.69
CA GLY A 23 -24.78 8.59 -9.15
C GLY A 23 -25.80 8.02 -8.15
N LYS A 24 -25.66 8.31 -6.85
CA LYS A 24 -26.65 7.97 -5.83
C LYS A 24 -27.93 8.81 -5.94
N TYR A 25 -27.85 10.02 -6.51
CA TYR A 25 -28.98 10.96 -6.63
C TYR A 25 -29.52 11.09 -8.06
N SER A 26 -28.86 10.52 -9.08
CA SER A 26 -29.30 10.54 -10.48
C SER A 26 -29.63 9.14 -11.00
N ASN A 27 -30.88 8.92 -11.41
CA ASN A 27 -31.40 7.63 -11.93
C ASN A 27 -30.92 7.26 -13.37
N PHE A 28 -29.76 7.72 -13.85
CA PHE A 28 -29.31 7.48 -15.24
C PHE A 28 -27.78 7.24 -15.37
N PRO A 29 -27.31 6.35 -16.26
CA PRO A 29 -25.90 5.99 -16.40
C PRO A 29 -25.13 6.95 -17.34
N LEU A 30 -25.10 8.24 -17.03
CA LEU A 30 -24.23 9.21 -17.74
C LEU A 30 -22.73 8.96 -17.45
N LEU A 31 -22.42 8.35 -16.30
CA LEU A 31 -21.08 7.90 -15.91
C LEU A 31 -20.51 6.84 -16.85
N ILE A 32 -21.35 5.94 -17.36
CA ILE A 32 -20.91 4.87 -18.27
C ILE A 32 -20.62 5.47 -19.66
N LEU A 33 -21.42 6.43 -20.14
CA LEU A 33 -21.15 7.15 -21.38
C LEU A 33 -19.86 7.98 -21.31
N GLY A 34 -19.60 8.67 -20.20
CA GLY A 34 -18.33 9.41 -20.00
C GLY A 34 -17.10 8.51 -19.87
N TRP A 35 -17.24 7.37 -19.19
CA TRP A 35 -16.18 6.35 -19.13
C TRP A 35 -15.94 5.69 -20.49
N LEU A 36 -17.00 5.36 -21.23
CA LEU A 36 -16.91 4.69 -22.53
C LEU A 36 -16.41 5.63 -23.64
N THR A 37 -16.77 6.92 -23.64
CA THR A 37 -16.20 7.90 -24.59
C THR A 37 -14.73 8.19 -24.28
N GLY A 38 -14.33 8.21 -23.00
CA GLY A 38 -12.93 8.29 -22.57
C GLY A 38 -12.12 7.05 -22.96
N LEU A 39 -12.68 5.85 -22.78
CA LEU A 39 -12.08 4.58 -23.22
C LEU A 39 -11.98 4.47 -24.75
N TRP A 40 -13.00 4.93 -25.48
CA TRP A 40 -13.00 4.93 -26.94
C TRP A 40 -11.99 5.94 -27.51
N GLY A 41 -11.86 7.11 -26.86
CA GLY A 41 -10.77 8.05 -27.10
C GLY A 41 -9.40 7.43 -26.87
N LEU A 42 -9.19 6.73 -25.74
CA LEU A 42 -7.96 6.00 -25.39
C LEU A 42 -7.62 4.82 -26.32
N LEU A 43 -8.61 4.20 -26.97
CA LEU A 43 -8.39 3.11 -27.92
C LEU A 43 -8.11 3.63 -29.34
N TRP A 44 -8.69 4.76 -29.72
CA TRP A 44 -8.33 5.48 -30.96
C TRP A 44 -6.93 6.13 -30.86
N TRP A 45 -6.53 6.50 -29.64
CA TRP A 45 -5.28 7.12 -29.17
C TRP A 45 -3.99 6.27 -29.30
N SER A 46 -4.06 5.06 -29.86
CA SER A 46 -2.86 4.23 -30.04
C SER A 46 -1.85 4.77 -31.09
N LYS A 47 -2.06 5.95 -31.67
CA LYS A 47 -1.16 6.55 -32.68
C LYS A 47 -0.89 8.05 -32.43
N GLN A 48 0.29 8.30 -31.85
CA GLN A 48 1.20 9.45 -32.00
C GLN A 48 0.94 10.80 -31.28
N GLU A 49 2.01 11.24 -30.61
CA GLU A 49 2.46 12.58 -30.19
C GLU A 49 2.05 13.23 -28.84
N GLU A 50 3.05 13.87 -28.21
CA GLU A 50 3.12 14.39 -26.84
C GLU A 50 2.19 15.59 -26.54
N TRP A 51 1.62 16.24 -27.56
CA TRP A 51 0.72 17.40 -27.37
C TRP A 51 -0.66 17.04 -26.81
N VAL A 52 -1.00 15.75 -26.83
CA VAL A 52 -2.33 15.27 -26.42
C VAL A 52 -2.42 15.06 -24.90
N GLU A 53 -1.30 14.90 -24.18
CA GLU A 53 -1.31 14.96 -22.69
C GLU A 53 -1.80 16.33 -22.20
N LEU A 54 -1.41 17.42 -22.87
CA LEU A 54 -1.86 18.78 -22.57
C LEU A 54 -3.34 19.00 -22.91
N LEU A 55 -3.85 18.38 -23.97
CA LEU A 55 -5.27 18.48 -24.37
C LEU A 55 -6.18 17.56 -23.56
N ALA A 56 -5.72 16.38 -23.13
CA ALA A 56 -6.46 15.48 -22.26
C ALA A 56 -6.46 15.97 -20.81
N LEU A 57 -5.33 16.46 -20.28
CA LEU A 57 -5.32 17.23 -19.03
C LEU A 57 -6.17 18.49 -19.17
N GLY A 58 -6.12 19.17 -20.31
CA GLY A 58 -6.95 20.33 -20.62
C GLY A 58 -8.45 20.03 -20.60
N ALA A 59 -8.90 18.94 -21.23
CA ALA A 59 -10.31 18.56 -21.31
C ALA A 59 -10.83 17.98 -19.98
N THR A 60 -10.01 17.23 -19.25
CA THR A 60 -10.36 16.68 -17.93
C THR A 60 -10.34 17.78 -16.87
N ALA A 61 -9.38 18.72 -16.94
CA ALA A 61 -9.34 19.92 -16.10
C ALA A 61 -10.39 20.96 -16.51
N ALA A 62 -10.82 21.03 -17.77
CA ALA A 62 -11.94 21.87 -18.20
C ALA A 62 -13.28 21.27 -17.78
N GLY A 63 -13.44 19.95 -17.82
CA GLY A 63 -14.63 19.26 -17.31
C GLY A 63 -14.75 19.35 -15.79
N ALA A 64 -13.66 19.06 -15.06
CA ALA A 64 -13.58 19.25 -13.62
C ALA A 64 -13.68 20.74 -13.24
N GLY A 65 -13.05 21.61 -14.03
CA GLY A 65 -13.08 23.06 -13.89
C GLY A 65 -14.47 23.65 -14.12
N MET A 66 -15.25 23.15 -15.09
CA MET A 66 -16.64 23.55 -15.32
C MET A 66 -17.57 23.09 -14.19
N ILE A 67 -17.38 21.88 -13.68
CA ILE A 67 -18.17 21.36 -12.56
C ILE A 67 -17.85 22.16 -11.28
N VAL A 68 -16.57 22.42 -11.02
CA VAL A 68 -16.15 23.28 -9.89
C VAL A 68 -16.61 24.71 -10.10
N TRP A 69 -16.47 25.30 -11.30
CA TRP A 69 -16.93 26.64 -11.66
C TRP A 69 -18.44 26.82 -11.51
N GLN A 70 -19.24 25.79 -11.85
CA GLN A 70 -20.69 25.78 -11.61
C GLN A 70 -21.05 25.64 -10.14
N LEU A 71 -20.23 24.95 -9.34
CA LEU A 71 -20.45 24.76 -7.90
C LEU A 71 -19.90 25.92 -7.04
N THR A 72 -18.89 26.65 -7.52
CA THR A 72 -18.18 27.71 -6.78
C THR A 72 -18.34 29.10 -7.38
N GLY A 73 -19.05 29.25 -8.49
CA GLY A 73 -19.43 30.53 -9.07
C GLY A 73 -18.32 31.31 -9.78
N GLY A 74 -17.15 30.73 -10.06
CA GLY A 74 -16.17 31.41 -10.92
C GLY A 74 -14.70 31.36 -10.53
N GLU A 75 -14.36 31.09 -9.27
CA GLU A 75 -13.04 31.45 -8.74
C GLU A 75 -12.00 30.31 -8.85
N THR A 76 -11.46 30.10 -10.05
CA THR A 76 -10.48 29.03 -10.33
C THR A 76 -9.05 29.32 -9.80
N TRP A 77 -8.74 30.56 -9.43
CA TRP A 77 -7.41 30.99 -8.94
C TRP A 77 -7.10 30.57 -7.48
N LEU A 78 -8.10 30.18 -6.69
CA LEU A 78 -7.93 29.77 -5.29
C LEU A 78 -7.21 28.41 -5.12
N HIS A 79 -7.13 27.58 -6.17
CA HIS A 79 -6.78 26.17 -6.04
C HIS A 79 -5.28 25.83 -6.11
N LEU A 80 -4.46 26.63 -6.80
CA LEU A 80 -3.00 26.44 -6.79
C LEU A 80 -2.41 26.78 -5.42
N ASN A 81 -2.94 27.83 -4.78
CA ASN A 81 -2.60 28.20 -3.41
C ASN A 81 -3.03 27.13 -2.40
N PHE A 82 -4.21 26.53 -2.59
CA PHE A 82 -4.68 25.46 -1.70
C PHE A 82 -3.76 24.24 -1.72
N LEU A 83 -3.33 23.78 -2.91
CA LEU A 83 -2.47 22.61 -3.01
C LEU A 83 -1.05 22.86 -2.46
N SER A 84 -0.49 24.06 -2.65
CA SER A 84 0.80 24.44 -2.07
C SER A 84 0.69 24.62 -0.55
N GLN A 85 -0.39 25.25 -0.06
CA GLN A 85 -0.67 25.38 1.38
C GLN A 85 -0.84 24.01 2.02
N LEU A 86 -1.52 23.08 1.35
CA LEU A 86 -1.69 21.70 1.82
C LEU A 86 -0.33 20.98 1.93
N SER A 87 0.56 21.10 0.94
CA SER A 87 1.89 20.49 1.05
C SER A 87 2.70 21.06 2.20
N THR A 88 2.72 22.39 2.37
CA THR A 88 3.43 23.03 3.48
C THR A 88 2.85 22.64 4.84
N TRP A 89 1.52 22.56 4.94
CA TRP A 89 0.84 22.11 6.14
C TRP A 89 1.18 20.65 6.48
N LEU A 90 1.21 19.76 5.48
CA LEU A 90 1.57 18.35 5.67
C LEU A 90 3.02 18.19 6.15
N GLU A 91 3.95 18.95 5.57
CA GLU A 91 5.35 18.95 6.02
C GLU A 91 5.46 19.46 7.46
N THR A 92 4.78 20.56 7.79
CA THR A 92 4.76 21.11 9.15
C THR A 92 4.19 20.11 10.15
N LEU A 93 3.10 19.43 9.78
CA LEU A 93 2.47 18.40 10.60
C LEU A 93 3.39 17.20 10.80
N ARG A 94 4.05 16.70 9.75
CA ARG A 94 5.04 15.63 9.85
C ARG A 94 6.21 16.00 10.78
N ASN A 95 6.73 17.22 10.65
CA ASN A 95 7.83 17.71 11.49
C ASN A 95 7.38 17.84 12.95
N SER A 96 6.20 18.41 13.20
CA SER A 96 5.62 18.54 14.54
C SER A 96 5.38 17.19 15.21
N ILE A 97 4.93 16.18 14.45
CA ILE A 97 4.80 14.81 14.96
C ILE A 97 6.18 14.22 15.27
N GLY A 98 7.15 14.39 14.38
CA GLY A 98 8.52 13.92 14.56
C GLY A 98 9.14 14.46 15.85
N GLU A 99 9.12 15.79 16.04
CA GLU A 99 9.66 16.44 17.25
C GLU A 99 9.04 15.90 18.54
N ARG A 100 7.71 15.66 18.56
CA ARG A 100 7.02 15.09 19.73
C ARG A 100 7.38 13.64 19.98
N ILE A 101 7.61 12.85 18.93
CA ILE A 101 8.08 11.45 19.06
C ILE A 101 9.52 11.44 19.59
N PHE A 102 10.40 12.27 19.04
CA PHE A 102 11.82 12.37 19.45
C PHE A 102 11.98 12.87 20.89
N ALA A 103 11.03 13.66 21.39
CA ALA A 103 11.01 14.07 22.79
C ALA A 103 10.68 12.93 23.77
N VAL A 104 10.21 11.78 23.28
CA VAL A 104 9.82 10.61 24.09
C VAL A 104 10.73 9.42 23.83
N LEU A 105 11.12 9.18 22.57
CA LEU A 105 11.92 8.04 22.15
C LEU A 105 13.31 8.49 21.71
N PRO A 106 14.38 7.86 22.23
CA PRO A 106 15.73 8.12 21.75
C PRO A 106 15.93 7.58 20.32
N GLU A 107 16.85 8.17 19.56
CA GLU A 107 17.30 7.58 18.30
C GLU A 107 17.95 6.20 18.53
N PRO A 108 17.80 5.22 17.61
CA PRO A 108 17.09 5.28 16.33
C PRO A 108 15.57 4.99 16.40
N HIS A 109 15.01 4.83 17.61
CA HIS A 109 13.64 4.33 17.83
C HIS A 109 12.57 5.31 17.33
N GLY A 110 12.77 6.61 17.58
CA GLY A 110 11.85 7.64 17.12
C GLY A 110 11.75 7.67 15.59
N SER A 111 12.89 7.63 14.91
CA SER A 111 12.96 7.61 13.45
C SER A 111 12.36 6.32 12.86
N LEU A 112 12.58 5.18 13.51
CA LEU A 112 11.96 3.91 13.12
C LEU A 112 10.44 3.95 13.27
N LEU A 113 9.91 4.47 14.38
CA LEU A 113 8.47 4.61 14.59
C LEU A 113 7.85 5.56 13.55
N GLY A 114 8.49 6.71 13.30
CA GLY A 114 8.08 7.68 12.29
C GLY A 114 8.07 7.08 10.88
N GLY A 115 9.10 6.28 10.54
CA GLY A 115 9.21 5.56 9.28
C GLY A 115 8.10 4.53 9.09
N ILE A 116 7.78 3.74 10.12
CA ILE A 116 6.71 2.73 10.08
C ILE A 116 5.33 3.38 9.93
N ILE A 117 5.06 4.49 10.63
CA ILE A 117 3.72 5.11 10.62
C ILE A 117 3.52 6.00 9.39
N PHE A 118 4.49 6.87 9.07
CA PHE A 118 4.32 7.92 8.05
C PHE A 118 5.15 7.72 6.79
N GLY A 119 6.09 6.77 6.80
CA GLY A 119 6.98 6.53 5.64
C GLY A 119 7.96 7.64 5.42
N ASN A 120 8.02 8.56 6.38
CA ASN A 120 8.97 9.62 6.40
C ASN A 120 10.31 9.00 6.76
N LYS A 121 11.24 8.97 5.81
CA LYS A 121 12.62 8.51 6.00
C LYS A 121 13.42 9.55 6.78
N VAL A 122 12.87 10.10 7.85
CA VAL A 122 13.62 11.01 8.71
C VAL A 122 14.74 10.17 9.31
N GLN A 123 15.95 10.42 8.80
CA GLN A 123 17.26 10.14 9.42
C GLN A 123 17.44 8.76 10.06
N LEU A 124 16.87 7.70 9.49
CA LEU A 124 17.37 6.36 9.80
C LEU A 124 18.82 6.28 9.34
N ASP A 125 19.69 5.90 10.27
CA ASP A 125 21.10 5.69 9.99
C ASP A 125 21.30 4.68 8.85
N LYS A 126 22.31 4.91 8.01
CA LYS A 126 22.55 4.09 6.82
C LYS A 126 22.83 2.64 7.21
N ASP A 127 23.56 2.44 8.29
CA ASP A 127 23.90 1.10 8.79
C ASP A 127 22.65 0.35 9.22
N LEU A 128 21.70 1.03 9.87
CA LEU A 128 20.42 0.45 10.22
C LEU A 128 19.59 0.12 8.97
N VAL A 129 19.49 1.04 8.00
CA VAL A 129 18.78 0.77 6.74
C VAL A 129 19.36 -0.43 6.00
N ASP A 130 20.70 -0.56 5.98
CA ASP A 130 21.38 -1.68 5.36
C ASP A 130 21.19 -2.98 6.13
N ALA A 131 21.18 -2.95 7.47
CA ALA A 131 20.78 -4.10 8.28
C ALA A 131 19.37 -4.58 7.93
N PHE A 132 18.38 -3.67 7.85
CA PHE A 132 17.01 -3.97 7.41
C PHE A 132 16.95 -4.55 5.99
N ARG A 133 17.83 -4.14 5.08
CA ARG A 133 17.95 -4.73 3.74
C ARG A 133 18.51 -6.14 3.79
N VAL A 134 19.56 -6.38 4.57
CA VAL A 134 20.20 -7.70 4.74
C VAL A 134 19.20 -8.71 5.27
N VAL A 135 18.38 -8.33 6.25
CA VAL A 135 17.40 -9.26 6.87
C VAL A 135 16.04 -9.30 6.18
N GLY A 136 15.86 -8.61 5.05
CA GLY A 136 14.63 -8.66 4.25
C GLY A 136 13.43 -7.88 4.82
N LEU A 137 13.68 -6.93 5.73
CA LEU A 137 12.63 -6.14 6.42
C LEU A 137 12.45 -4.72 5.83
N THR A 138 13.04 -4.42 4.67
CA THR A 138 12.94 -3.08 4.03
C THR A 138 11.49 -2.65 3.77
N HIS A 139 10.58 -3.60 3.54
CA HIS A 139 9.16 -3.35 3.30
C HIS A 139 8.40 -2.88 4.56
N ILE A 140 9.00 -2.93 5.74
CA ILE A 140 8.43 -2.43 7.00
C ILE A 140 8.77 -0.95 7.19
N ILE A 141 10.02 -0.57 6.92
CA ILE A 141 10.51 0.82 7.04
C ILE A 141 10.05 1.70 5.87
N ALA A 142 9.80 1.10 4.70
CA ALA A 142 9.10 1.76 3.61
C ALA A 142 7.60 1.52 3.79
N VAL A 143 6.81 2.57 4.02
CA VAL A 143 5.36 2.37 4.24
C VAL A 143 4.75 1.55 3.12
N SER A 144 4.11 0.46 3.55
CA SER A 144 3.60 -0.58 2.68
C SER A 144 2.08 -0.58 2.66
N GLY A 145 1.52 -1.36 1.74
CA GLY A 145 0.08 -1.59 1.70
C GLY A 145 -0.45 -2.27 2.97
N TYR A 146 0.39 -3.04 3.67
CA TYR A 146 0.06 -3.68 4.94
C TYR A 146 -0.31 -2.65 6.01
N ASN A 147 0.47 -1.58 6.11
CA ASN A 147 0.23 -0.48 7.06
C ASN A 147 -1.13 0.19 6.80
N LEU A 148 -1.45 0.43 5.53
CA LEU A 148 -2.74 0.99 5.13
C LEU A 148 -3.91 0.03 5.45
N THR A 149 -3.75 -1.27 5.17
CA THR A 149 -4.78 -2.28 5.45
C THR A 149 -5.05 -2.41 6.95
N ILE A 150 -3.99 -2.41 7.78
CA ILE A 150 -4.13 -2.40 9.24
C ILE A 150 -4.91 -1.17 9.68
N LEU A 151 -4.52 0.02 9.18
CA LEU A 151 -5.17 1.28 9.53
C LEU A 151 -6.66 1.26 9.18
N SER A 152 -7.00 0.90 7.93
CA SER A 152 -8.38 0.91 7.46
C SER A 152 -9.25 -0.13 8.18
N LYS A 153 -8.71 -1.35 8.40
CA LYS A 153 -9.45 -2.44 9.04
C LYS A 153 -9.65 -2.20 10.53
N ASN A 154 -8.62 -1.76 11.24
CA ASN A 154 -8.73 -1.47 12.68
C ASN A 154 -9.69 -0.32 12.93
N ALA A 155 -9.60 0.74 12.14
CA ALA A 155 -10.52 1.87 12.25
C ALA A 155 -11.97 1.44 11.98
N GLU A 156 -12.22 0.67 10.92
CA GLU A 156 -13.56 0.16 10.63
C GLU A 156 -14.06 -0.72 11.77
N THR A 157 -13.26 -1.66 12.26
CA THR A 157 -13.66 -2.61 13.32
C THR A 157 -13.99 -1.90 14.63
N LEU A 158 -13.14 -0.97 15.07
CA LEU A 158 -13.35 -0.22 16.32
C LEU A 158 -14.58 0.69 16.22
N LEU A 159 -14.76 1.34 15.07
CA LEU A 159 -15.85 2.30 14.89
C LEU A 159 -17.18 1.64 14.51
N ARG A 160 -17.17 0.39 14.04
CA ARG A 160 -18.39 -0.32 13.63
C ARG A 160 -19.40 -0.44 14.77
N GLY A 161 -18.93 -0.62 16.01
CA GLY A 161 -19.79 -0.70 17.19
C GLY A 161 -20.59 0.59 17.47
N TRP A 162 -20.03 1.77 17.12
CA TRP A 162 -20.65 3.06 17.41
C TRP A 162 -21.31 3.71 16.18
N LEU A 163 -20.70 3.55 15.00
CA LEU A 163 -21.09 4.21 13.77
C LEU A 163 -21.84 3.29 12.79
N GLY A 164 -21.89 1.98 13.06
CA GLY A 164 -22.50 1.00 12.17
C GLY A 164 -21.90 1.06 10.77
N ARG A 165 -22.74 1.18 9.74
CA ARG A 165 -22.30 1.33 8.33
C ARG A 165 -21.54 2.63 8.07
N LYS A 166 -21.61 3.64 8.94
CA LYS A 166 -20.88 4.90 8.77
C LYS A 166 -19.38 4.76 9.03
N ALA A 167 -18.94 3.71 9.76
CA ALA A 167 -17.53 3.41 9.98
C ALA A 167 -16.73 3.25 8.67
N MET A 168 -17.41 2.80 7.62
CA MET A 168 -16.87 2.68 6.26
C MET A 168 -16.42 4.02 5.67
N TRP A 169 -17.20 5.09 5.88
CA TRP A 169 -16.84 6.43 5.41
C TRP A 169 -15.63 6.99 6.15
N VAL A 170 -15.52 6.67 7.45
CA VAL A 170 -14.33 7.03 8.23
C VAL A 170 -13.10 6.27 7.72
N SER A 171 -13.26 4.98 7.39
CA SER A 171 -12.18 4.17 6.78
C SER A 171 -11.71 4.76 5.44
N LEU A 172 -12.64 5.17 4.56
CA LEU A 172 -12.30 5.87 3.32
C LEU A 172 -11.57 7.19 3.56
N GLY A 173 -12.03 7.99 4.53
CA GLY A 173 -11.37 9.24 4.93
C GLY A 173 -9.95 9.00 5.46
N LEU A 174 -9.76 7.95 6.27
CA LEU A 174 -8.45 7.57 6.79
C LEU A 174 -7.51 7.05 5.71
N ILE A 175 -8.01 6.29 4.74
CA ILE A 175 -7.21 5.84 3.59
C ILE A 175 -6.71 7.06 2.81
N LEU A 176 -7.60 8.01 2.51
CA LEU A 176 -7.24 9.22 1.79
C LEU A 176 -6.21 10.05 2.58
N PHE A 177 -6.47 10.27 3.87
CA PHE A 177 -5.55 10.95 4.77
C PHE A 177 -4.18 10.26 4.80
N PHE A 178 -4.14 8.93 4.90
CA PHE A 178 -2.90 8.16 4.94
C PHE A 178 -2.10 8.27 3.65
N VAL A 179 -2.75 8.22 2.48
CA VAL A 179 -2.05 8.40 1.19
C VAL A 179 -1.42 9.78 1.09
N ILE A 180 -2.15 10.81 1.51
CA ILE A 180 -1.68 12.20 1.48
C ILE A 180 -0.51 12.40 2.45
N ILE A 181 -0.65 11.97 3.71
CA ILE A 181 0.36 12.14 4.74
C ILE A 181 1.60 11.27 4.52
N THR A 182 1.54 10.21 3.71
CA THR A 182 2.71 9.38 3.36
C THR A 182 3.39 9.80 2.06
N GLY A 183 2.82 10.75 1.32
CA GLY A 183 3.38 11.23 0.05
C GLY A 183 3.11 10.33 -1.15
N ALA A 184 2.12 9.44 -1.03
CA ALA A 184 1.62 8.60 -2.13
C ALA A 184 2.68 7.73 -2.85
N PRO A 185 3.52 6.94 -2.15
CA PRO A 185 4.33 5.92 -2.80
C PRO A 185 3.46 4.87 -3.51
N ALA A 186 4.00 4.25 -4.56
CA ALA A 186 3.28 3.32 -5.43
C ALA A 186 2.61 2.15 -4.68
N SER A 187 3.25 1.65 -3.62
CA SER A 187 2.72 0.58 -2.75
C SER A 187 1.41 0.98 -2.07
N ILE A 188 1.36 2.19 -1.51
CA ILE A 188 0.20 2.73 -0.79
C ILE A 188 -0.89 3.13 -1.76
N LEU A 189 -0.54 3.78 -2.88
CA LEU A 189 -1.49 4.14 -3.93
C LEU A 189 -2.29 2.92 -4.39
N ARG A 190 -1.61 1.81 -4.67
CA ARG A 190 -2.25 0.55 -5.06
C ARG A 190 -3.12 0.00 -3.94
N ALA A 191 -2.58 -0.06 -2.71
CA ALA A 191 -3.33 -0.55 -1.56
C ALA A 191 -4.60 0.28 -1.31
N ALA A 192 -4.55 1.60 -1.54
CA ALA A 192 -5.69 2.49 -1.40
C ALA A 192 -6.75 2.21 -2.47
N VAL A 193 -6.37 2.02 -3.74
CA VAL A 193 -7.31 1.62 -4.80
C VAL A 193 -7.94 0.26 -4.50
N MET A 194 -7.17 -0.71 -4.01
CA MET A 194 -7.70 -2.03 -3.63
C MET A 194 -8.67 -1.93 -2.44
N ALA A 195 -8.26 -1.28 -1.34
CA ALA A 195 -9.06 -1.16 -0.12
C ALA A 195 -10.39 -0.43 -0.37
N THR A 196 -10.33 0.67 -1.11
CA THR A 196 -11.53 1.42 -1.49
C THR A 196 -12.45 0.60 -2.41
N THR A 197 -11.91 -0.11 -3.40
CA THR A 197 -12.72 -0.98 -4.27
C THR A 197 -13.38 -2.11 -3.49
N ILE A 198 -12.69 -2.70 -2.50
CA ILE A 198 -13.26 -3.71 -1.60
C ILE A 198 -14.43 -3.11 -0.82
N ILE A 199 -14.25 -1.92 -0.25
CA ILE A 199 -15.30 -1.19 0.45
C ILE A 199 -16.52 -0.98 -0.46
N TRP A 200 -16.30 -0.56 -1.71
CA TRP A 200 -17.37 -0.38 -2.70
C TRP A 200 -18.07 -1.68 -3.09
N ALA A 201 -17.31 -2.76 -3.32
CA ALA A 201 -17.87 -4.06 -3.64
C ALA A 201 -18.81 -4.56 -2.53
N ARG A 202 -18.43 -4.34 -1.25
CA ARG A 202 -19.28 -4.64 -0.08
C ARG A 202 -20.58 -3.84 -0.08
N MET A 203 -20.54 -2.56 -0.45
CA MET A 203 -21.75 -1.73 -0.53
C MET A 203 -22.75 -2.24 -1.57
N ILE A 204 -22.25 -2.76 -2.69
CA ILE A 204 -23.07 -3.27 -3.81
C ILE A 204 -23.44 -4.76 -3.59
N GLY A 205 -22.95 -5.38 -2.52
CA GLY A 205 -23.19 -6.79 -2.22
C GLY A 205 -22.52 -7.76 -3.19
N ARG A 206 -21.42 -7.34 -3.84
CA ARG A 206 -20.67 -8.16 -4.80
C ARG A 206 -19.40 -8.73 -4.18
N PRO A 207 -19.08 -10.02 -4.42
CA PRO A 207 -17.80 -10.58 -4.01
C PRO A 207 -16.65 -9.94 -4.83
N SER A 208 -15.56 -9.57 -4.18
CA SER A 208 -14.37 -9.05 -4.84
C SER A 208 -13.27 -10.11 -4.87
N ARG A 209 -12.81 -10.49 -6.07
CA ARG A 209 -11.66 -11.38 -6.26
C ARG A 209 -10.36 -10.57 -6.21
N SER A 210 -9.40 -10.99 -5.38
CA SER A 210 -8.15 -10.26 -5.12
C SER A 210 -7.31 -10.00 -6.38
N VAL A 211 -7.26 -10.94 -7.33
CA VAL A 211 -6.53 -10.77 -8.60
C VAL A 211 -7.16 -9.67 -9.45
N ASN A 212 -8.49 -9.63 -9.55
CA ASN A 212 -9.20 -8.60 -10.32
C ASN A 212 -8.96 -7.21 -9.73
N LEU A 213 -8.94 -7.11 -8.39
CA LEU A 213 -8.60 -5.87 -7.69
C LEU A 213 -7.16 -5.43 -7.96
N LEU A 214 -6.22 -6.38 -8.04
CA LEU A 214 -4.83 -6.08 -8.35
C LEU A 214 -4.67 -5.55 -9.78
N ILE A 215 -5.33 -6.20 -10.77
CA ILE A 215 -5.32 -5.75 -12.17
C ILE A 215 -5.97 -4.38 -12.30
N LEU A 216 -7.13 -4.17 -11.65
CA LEU A 216 -7.80 -2.88 -11.62
C LEU A 216 -6.89 -1.80 -11.02
N ALA A 217 -6.29 -2.07 -9.86
CA ALA A 217 -5.41 -1.11 -9.20
C ALA A 217 -4.18 -0.78 -10.05
N ALA A 218 -3.55 -1.79 -10.66
CA ALA A 218 -2.42 -1.59 -11.57
C ALA A 218 -2.83 -0.77 -12.80
N GLY A 219 -3.98 -1.08 -13.40
CA GLY A 219 -4.52 -0.36 -14.56
C GLY A 219 -4.87 1.09 -14.25
N VAL A 220 -5.58 1.34 -13.15
CA VAL A 220 -5.90 2.70 -12.69
C VAL A 220 -4.63 3.52 -12.51
N LEU A 221 -3.63 2.98 -11.81
CA LEU A 221 -2.38 3.70 -11.59
C LEU A 221 -1.60 3.94 -12.89
N ALA A 222 -1.57 2.97 -13.80
CA ALA A 222 -0.93 3.12 -15.10
C ALA A 222 -1.64 4.14 -16.01
N ILE A 223 -2.95 4.32 -15.88
CA ILE A 223 -3.70 5.36 -16.62
C ILE A 223 -3.29 6.76 -16.13
N PHE A 224 -3.12 6.96 -14.82
CA PHE A 224 -2.80 8.28 -14.26
C PHE A 224 -1.32 8.64 -14.34
N GLU A 225 -0.45 7.64 -14.26
CA GLU A 225 0.99 7.79 -14.38
C GLU A 225 1.56 6.55 -15.10
N PRO A 226 1.58 6.54 -16.45
CA PRO A 226 2.07 5.40 -17.22
C PRO A 226 3.48 4.98 -16.84
N LYS A 227 4.32 5.93 -16.42
CA LYS A 227 5.70 5.67 -15.99
C LYS A 227 5.79 4.86 -14.70
N ILE A 228 4.71 4.76 -13.91
CA ILE A 228 4.69 4.03 -12.64
C ILE A 228 5.00 2.55 -12.81
N VAL A 229 4.66 1.97 -13.97
CA VAL A 229 4.89 0.54 -14.27
C VAL A 229 6.39 0.20 -14.38
N PHE A 230 7.22 1.19 -14.67
CA PHE A 230 8.68 1.04 -14.70
C PHE A 230 9.33 1.27 -13.33
N SER A 231 8.57 1.74 -12.33
CA SER A 231 9.11 1.91 -10.99
C SER A 231 9.29 0.56 -10.30
N ILE A 232 10.49 0.29 -9.79
CA ILE A 232 10.82 -0.98 -9.12
C ILE A 232 9.90 -1.23 -7.91
N GLY A 233 9.53 -0.17 -7.17
CA GLY A 233 8.62 -0.27 -6.05
C GLY A 233 7.21 -0.72 -6.45
N PHE A 234 6.71 -0.27 -7.61
CA PHE A 234 5.44 -0.75 -8.15
C PHE A 234 5.52 -2.20 -8.60
N GLN A 235 6.58 -2.57 -9.33
CA GLN A 235 6.79 -3.94 -9.82
C GLN A 235 6.86 -4.94 -8.66
N LEU A 236 7.73 -4.68 -7.67
CA LEU A 236 7.85 -5.53 -6.48
C LEU A 236 6.54 -5.64 -5.71
N SER A 237 5.83 -4.51 -5.56
CA SER A 237 4.54 -4.47 -4.89
C SER A 237 3.53 -5.37 -5.61
N VAL A 238 3.31 -5.18 -6.91
CA VAL A 238 2.36 -5.96 -7.72
C VAL A 238 2.71 -7.46 -7.70
N VAL A 239 3.98 -7.80 -7.93
CA VAL A 239 4.46 -9.19 -7.96
C VAL A 239 4.31 -9.84 -6.58
N ALA A 240 4.66 -9.15 -5.49
CA ALA A 240 4.46 -9.65 -4.13
C ALA A 240 2.98 -9.91 -3.86
N THR A 241 2.10 -8.96 -4.18
CA THR A 241 0.66 -9.15 -3.93
C THR A 241 0.06 -10.26 -4.79
N TYR A 242 0.50 -10.43 -6.03
CA TYR A 242 0.12 -11.59 -6.83
C TYR A 242 0.57 -12.90 -6.17
N ALA A 243 1.80 -12.95 -5.63
CA ALA A 243 2.32 -14.10 -4.90
C ALA A 243 1.52 -14.40 -3.63
N LEU A 244 1.17 -13.37 -2.85
CA LEU A 244 0.33 -13.51 -1.65
C LEU A 244 -1.05 -14.07 -1.99
N VAL A 245 -1.61 -13.71 -3.14
CA VAL A 245 -2.96 -14.16 -3.53
C VAL A 245 -2.94 -15.57 -4.14
N ARG A 246 -1.96 -15.89 -4.99
CA ARG A 246 -1.95 -17.14 -5.77
C ARG A 246 -1.02 -18.22 -5.24
N LEU A 247 0.06 -17.86 -4.54
CA LEU A 247 1.06 -18.83 -4.09
C LEU A 247 1.03 -19.07 -2.57
N ALA A 248 0.83 -18.02 -1.77
CA ALA A 248 0.80 -18.18 -0.30
C ALA A 248 -0.29 -19.18 0.19
N PRO A 249 -1.52 -19.20 -0.35
CA PRO A 249 -2.52 -20.20 0.03
C PRO A 249 -2.04 -21.63 -0.18
N ILE A 250 -1.38 -21.90 -1.32
CA ILE A 250 -0.86 -23.23 -1.67
C ILE A 250 0.25 -23.64 -0.70
N ILE A 251 1.19 -22.73 -0.41
CA ILE A 251 2.27 -22.98 0.55
C ILE A 251 1.71 -23.19 1.97
N ASN A 252 0.62 -22.52 2.32
CA ASN A 252 0.01 -22.64 3.65
C ASN A 252 -0.70 -23.98 3.86
N ILE A 253 -1.14 -24.70 2.82
CA ILE A 253 -1.82 -26.00 2.95
C ILE A 253 -0.95 -27.02 3.70
N PRO A 254 0.31 -27.31 3.31
CA PRO A 254 1.17 -28.20 4.08
C PRO A 254 1.65 -27.58 5.40
N LEU A 255 1.92 -26.28 5.45
CA LEU A 255 2.42 -25.63 6.67
C LEU A 255 1.39 -25.61 7.81
N SER A 256 0.11 -25.43 7.50
CA SER A 256 -0.98 -25.47 8.49
C SER A 256 -1.23 -26.85 9.09
N ARG A 257 -0.63 -27.91 8.52
CA ARG A 257 -0.65 -29.27 9.09
C ARG A 257 0.47 -29.51 10.10
N LEU A 258 1.45 -28.61 10.18
CA LEU A 258 2.51 -28.69 11.18
C LEU A 258 1.96 -28.28 12.55
N PRO A 259 2.56 -28.75 13.65
CA PRO A 259 2.15 -28.39 15.01
C PRO A 259 2.63 -26.98 15.39
N ILE A 260 2.32 -25.98 14.56
CA ILE A 260 2.65 -24.56 14.76
C ILE A 260 1.37 -23.72 14.74
N PRO A 261 1.33 -22.57 15.44
CA PRO A 261 0.21 -21.65 15.37
C PRO A 261 -0.09 -21.20 13.93
N ASN A 262 -1.38 -21.12 13.57
CA ASN A 262 -1.83 -20.72 12.23
C ASN A 262 -1.28 -19.35 11.80
N ALA A 263 -1.11 -18.42 12.74
CA ALA A 263 -0.51 -17.11 12.44
C ALA A 263 0.94 -17.25 11.94
N ILE A 264 1.73 -18.17 12.50
CA ILE A 264 3.11 -18.40 12.10
C ILE A 264 3.15 -19.11 10.74
N SER A 265 2.30 -20.11 10.50
CA SER A 265 2.22 -20.76 9.18
C SER A 265 1.83 -19.77 8.08
N SER A 266 0.90 -18.85 8.35
CA SER A 266 0.50 -17.82 7.38
C SER A 266 1.63 -16.85 7.08
N ILE A 267 2.34 -16.33 8.11
CA ILE A 267 3.49 -15.43 7.91
C ILE A 267 4.60 -16.13 7.11
N LEU A 268 4.88 -17.40 7.42
CA LEU A 268 5.83 -18.20 6.65
C LEU A 268 5.40 -18.36 5.20
N ALA A 269 4.14 -18.74 4.96
CA ALA A 269 3.62 -18.94 3.62
C ALA A 269 3.66 -17.65 2.79
N GLU A 270 3.24 -16.53 3.37
CA GLU A 270 3.26 -15.20 2.73
C GLU A 270 4.69 -14.75 2.43
N THR A 271 5.60 -14.90 3.39
CA THR A 271 7.01 -14.53 3.21
C THR A 271 7.68 -15.37 2.13
N LEU A 272 7.49 -16.68 2.15
CA LEU A 272 8.06 -17.59 1.16
C LEU A 272 7.47 -17.31 -0.24
N ALA A 273 6.15 -17.13 -0.34
CA ALA A 273 5.50 -16.79 -1.60
C ALA A 273 6.04 -15.49 -2.18
N ALA A 274 6.06 -14.43 -1.38
CA ALA A 274 6.57 -13.13 -1.80
C ALA A 274 8.05 -13.22 -2.21
N THR A 275 8.89 -13.87 -1.41
CA THR A 275 10.32 -14.02 -1.69
C THR A 275 10.55 -14.79 -2.97
N LEU A 276 9.89 -15.93 -3.19
CA LEU A 276 10.05 -16.73 -4.40
C LEU A 276 9.71 -15.95 -5.67
N LEU A 277 8.59 -15.22 -5.68
CA LEU A 277 8.15 -14.50 -6.87
C LEU A 277 8.91 -13.19 -7.11
N THR A 278 9.33 -12.51 -6.04
CA THR A 278 10.06 -11.23 -6.15
C THR A 278 11.57 -11.42 -6.27
N ALA A 279 12.12 -12.58 -5.90
CA ALA A 279 13.56 -12.84 -5.92
C ALA A 279 14.25 -12.46 -7.23
N PRO A 280 13.74 -12.81 -8.44
CA PRO A 280 14.40 -12.43 -9.68
C PRO A 280 14.54 -10.90 -9.83
N LEU A 281 13.52 -10.14 -9.45
CA LEU A 281 13.57 -8.67 -9.47
C LEU A 281 14.52 -8.14 -8.39
N ILE A 282 14.45 -8.69 -7.17
CA ILE A 282 15.31 -8.22 -6.08
C ILE A 282 16.79 -8.45 -6.43
N VAL A 283 17.12 -9.64 -6.95
CA VAL A 283 18.48 -9.98 -7.39
C VAL A 283 18.94 -9.12 -8.57
N ALA A 284 18.06 -8.86 -9.55
CA ALA A 284 18.42 -8.06 -10.71
C ALA A 284 18.68 -6.57 -10.38
N TYR A 285 17.95 -6.00 -9.42
CA TYR A 285 18.03 -4.56 -9.11
C TYR A 285 18.86 -4.22 -7.87
N PHE A 286 18.91 -5.11 -6.88
CA PHE A 286 19.62 -4.87 -5.62
C PHE A 286 20.80 -5.82 -5.39
N GLU A 287 21.01 -6.77 -6.30
CA GLU A 287 22.12 -7.74 -6.29
C GLU A 287 22.23 -8.52 -4.97
N ARG A 288 21.13 -8.67 -4.25
CA ARG A 288 21.08 -9.25 -2.91
C ARG A 288 19.83 -10.09 -2.73
N LEU A 289 19.96 -11.20 -2.01
CA LEU A 289 18.84 -12.02 -1.58
C LEU A 289 18.99 -12.37 -0.11
N SER A 290 17.99 -12.01 0.70
CA SER A 290 17.97 -12.32 2.14
C SER A 290 17.53 -13.76 2.37
N ILE A 291 18.38 -14.55 3.02
CA ILE A 291 18.11 -15.94 3.40
C ILE A 291 17.33 -15.99 4.71
N VAL A 292 17.60 -15.05 5.61
CA VAL A 292 17.00 -15.00 6.97
C VAL A 292 15.61 -14.37 6.99
N SER A 293 15.13 -13.81 5.88
CA SER A 293 13.84 -13.12 5.78
C SER A 293 12.63 -13.89 6.34
N PRO A 294 12.48 -15.22 6.11
CA PRO A 294 11.39 -15.99 6.73
C PRO A 294 11.41 -15.94 8.26
N LEU A 295 12.59 -16.06 8.87
CA LEU A 295 12.72 -16.06 10.33
C LEU A 295 12.51 -14.66 10.92
N THR A 296 13.12 -13.65 10.32
CA THR A 296 12.98 -12.27 10.80
C THR A 296 11.54 -11.76 10.66
N ASN A 297 10.83 -12.14 9.59
CA ASN A 297 9.42 -11.81 9.43
C ASN A 297 8.52 -12.45 10.50
N ILE A 298 8.77 -13.70 10.90
CA ILE A 298 8.02 -14.33 12.02
C ILE A 298 8.24 -13.54 13.32
N LEU A 299 9.46 -13.11 13.58
CA LEU A 299 9.82 -12.42 14.83
C LEU A 299 9.36 -10.97 14.89
N VAL A 300 9.16 -10.33 13.72
CA VAL A 300 8.88 -8.89 13.62
C VAL A 300 7.43 -8.59 13.20
N LEU A 301 6.90 -9.25 12.16
CA LEU A 301 5.59 -8.89 11.59
C LEU A 301 4.41 -8.95 12.58
N PRO A 302 4.30 -9.92 13.51
CA PRO A 302 3.23 -9.94 14.49
C PRO A 302 3.16 -8.69 15.37
N LEU A 303 4.29 -7.99 15.54
CA LEU A 303 4.40 -6.81 16.39
C LEU A 303 4.03 -5.52 15.66
N ILE A 304 4.05 -5.52 14.32
CA ILE A 304 3.78 -4.32 13.52
C ILE A 304 2.36 -3.78 13.72
N PRO A 305 1.27 -4.59 13.71
CA PRO A 305 -0.07 -4.07 13.99
C PRO A 305 -0.20 -3.42 15.37
N LEU A 306 0.42 -4.04 16.38
CA LEU A 306 0.43 -3.51 17.75
C LEU A 306 1.18 -2.17 17.81
N LEU A 307 2.37 -2.13 17.22
CA LEU A 307 3.21 -0.94 17.15
C LEU A 307 2.51 0.20 16.40
N MET A 308 1.86 -0.09 15.28
CA MET A 308 1.07 0.88 14.52
C MET A 308 -0.12 1.41 15.32
N GLY A 309 -0.87 0.52 15.99
CA GLY A 309 -2.01 0.90 16.82
C GLY A 309 -1.59 1.82 17.97
N LEU A 310 -0.59 1.40 18.75
CA LEU A 310 -0.05 2.18 19.87
C LEU A 310 0.56 3.50 19.40
N GLY A 311 1.31 3.49 18.30
CA GLY A 311 1.92 4.67 17.73
C GLY A 311 0.90 5.71 17.28
N ILE A 312 -0.13 5.30 16.54
CA ILE A 312 -1.19 6.20 16.07
C ILE A 312 -2.00 6.76 17.25
N ILE A 313 -2.39 5.90 18.20
CA ILE A 313 -3.10 6.33 19.42
C ILE A 313 -2.22 7.30 20.21
N GLY A 314 -0.93 6.98 20.38
CA GLY A 314 0.02 7.81 21.10
C GLY A 314 0.19 9.18 20.45
N ILE A 315 0.25 9.26 19.12
CA ILE A 315 0.33 10.53 18.40
C ILE A 315 -0.94 11.35 18.59
N ILE A 316 -2.13 10.76 18.44
CA ILE A 316 -3.39 11.46 18.68
C ILE A 316 -3.44 12.01 20.12
N LEU A 317 -3.06 11.18 21.09
CA LEU A 317 -3.02 11.58 22.50
C LEU A 317 -1.91 12.59 22.81
N LEU A 318 -0.79 12.62 22.08
CA LEU A 318 0.25 13.63 22.26
C LEU A 318 -0.24 15.05 21.98
N PHE A 319 -1.24 15.23 21.10
CA PHE A 319 -1.87 16.52 20.83
C PHE A 319 -3.01 16.83 21.81
N SER A 320 -3.80 15.83 22.21
CA SER A 320 -4.99 16.04 23.04
C SER A 320 -4.74 15.92 24.55
N LEU A 321 -3.98 14.91 24.97
CA LEU A 321 -3.69 14.54 26.37
C LEU A 321 -2.21 14.12 26.52
N PRO A 322 -1.26 15.07 26.54
CA PRO A 322 0.16 14.79 26.37
C PRO A 322 0.74 13.72 27.31
N PRO A 323 0.39 13.63 28.61
CA PRO A 323 0.92 12.57 29.49
C PRO A 323 0.55 11.15 29.01
N LEU A 324 -0.69 10.94 28.57
CA LEU A 324 -1.13 9.64 28.05
C LEU A 324 -0.50 9.34 26.69
N GLY A 325 -0.33 10.37 25.85
CA GLY A 325 0.40 10.24 24.59
C GLY A 325 1.84 9.79 24.79
N LYS A 326 2.55 10.42 25.75
CA LYS A 326 3.92 10.02 26.11
C LYS A 326 3.97 8.57 26.61
N LEU A 327 3.03 8.15 27.45
CA LEU A 327 2.97 6.76 27.93
C LEU A 327 2.76 5.78 26.78
N ALA A 328 1.80 6.03 25.89
CA ALA A 328 1.53 5.18 24.74
C ALA A 328 2.74 5.07 23.80
N ILE A 329 3.42 6.18 23.51
CA ILE A 329 4.64 6.19 22.70
C ILE A 329 5.81 5.50 23.40
N PHE A 330 5.94 5.66 24.72
CA PHE A 330 6.98 4.97 25.49
C PHE A 330 6.80 3.45 25.49
N ILE A 331 5.55 2.94 25.51
CA ILE A 331 5.25 1.51 25.37
C ILE A 331 5.72 0.94 24.02
N CYS A 332 5.84 1.78 22.97
CA CYS A 332 6.43 1.35 21.70
C CYS A 332 7.93 1.05 21.81
N TRP A 333 8.65 1.66 22.76
CA TRP A 333 10.10 1.52 22.90
C TRP A 333 10.59 0.06 22.96
N PRO A 334 10.10 -0.82 23.86
CA PRO A 334 10.57 -2.21 23.92
C PRO A 334 10.30 -2.99 22.63
N ILE A 335 9.20 -2.70 21.93
CA ILE A 335 8.87 -3.33 20.65
C ILE A 335 9.86 -2.87 19.57
N LEU A 336 10.15 -1.57 19.51
CA LEU A 336 11.12 -1.00 18.58
C LEU A 336 12.53 -1.55 18.85
N GLN A 337 12.93 -1.63 20.12
CA GLN A 337 14.21 -2.19 20.53
C GLN A 337 14.34 -3.67 20.15
N TRP A 338 13.25 -4.45 20.28
CA TRP A 338 13.21 -5.83 19.81
C TRP A 338 13.44 -5.91 18.30
N ILE A 339 12.75 -5.09 17.50
CA ILE A 339 12.90 -5.07 16.04
C ILE A 339 14.35 -4.71 15.66
N ILE A 340 14.93 -3.70 16.29
CA ILE A 340 16.32 -3.28 16.04
C ILE A 340 17.30 -4.41 16.42
N SER A 341 17.12 -5.03 17.59
CA SER A 341 18.00 -6.10 18.08
C SER A 341 17.94 -7.34 17.19
N VAL A 342 16.74 -7.79 16.81
CA VAL A 342 16.57 -8.91 15.86
C VAL A 342 17.21 -8.57 14.52
N THR A 343 17.01 -7.35 14.02
CA THR A 343 17.63 -6.92 12.76
C THR A 343 19.16 -6.96 12.86
N GLY A 344 19.74 -6.42 13.94
CA GLY A 344 21.18 -6.42 14.19
C GLY A 344 21.76 -7.84 14.27
N TRP A 345 21.20 -8.70 15.13
CA TRP A 345 21.68 -10.08 15.31
C TRP A 345 21.67 -10.89 14.03
N PHE A 346 20.62 -10.78 13.22
CA PHE A 346 20.53 -11.51 11.97
C PHE A 346 21.37 -10.87 10.85
N ALA A 347 21.59 -9.55 10.87
CA ALA A 347 22.43 -8.88 9.88
C ALA A 347 23.93 -9.21 10.02
N GLU A 348 24.38 -9.53 11.24
CA GLU A 348 25.76 -9.94 11.52
C GLU A 348 26.10 -11.35 11.01
N LEU A 349 25.09 -12.17 10.68
CA LEU A 349 25.34 -13.52 10.18
C LEU A 349 25.96 -13.46 8.78
N PRO A 350 27.09 -14.15 8.53
CA PRO A 350 27.82 -14.04 7.26
C PRO A 350 27.02 -14.57 6.05
N TRP A 351 26.03 -15.43 6.30
CA TRP A 351 25.12 -16.00 5.30
C TRP A 351 23.74 -15.35 5.29
N ALA A 352 23.54 -14.25 6.03
CA ALA A 352 22.24 -13.58 6.14
C ALA A 352 21.67 -13.16 4.78
N ALA A 353 22.54 -12.69 3.91
CA ALA A 353 22.24 -12.34 2.54
C ALA A 353 23.32 -12.84 1.60
N THR A 354 22.90 -13.28 0.41
CA THR A 354 23.82 -13.62 -0.68
C THR A 354 23.88 -12.47 -1.66
N SER A 355 25.08 -12.13 -2.13
CA SER A 355 25.26 -11.19 -3.23
C SER A 355 25.32 -11.96 -4.54
N THR A 356 24.37 -11.72 -5.43
CA THR A 356 24.33 -12.32 -6.77
C THR A 356 23.71 -11.32 -7.73
N SER A 357 24.18 -11.30 -8.97
CA SER A 357 23.63 -10.46 -10.03
C SER A 357 22.89 -11.33 -11.05
N LEU A 358 21.79 -10.83 -11.58
CA LEU A 358 21.03 -11.53 -12.62
C LEU A 358 20.87 -10.61 -13.83
N GLY A 359 21.28 -11.09 -15.01
CA GLY A 359 21.09 -10.34 -16.25
C GLY A 359 19.61 -10.23 -16.63
N MET A 360 19.22 -9.12 -17.28
CA MET A 360 17.82 -8.79 -17.59
C MET A 360 17.04 -9.94 -18.26
N TRP A 361 17.64 -10.64 -19.23
CA TRP A 361 16.98 -11.77 -19.91
C TRP A 361 16.73 -12.96 -18.99
N TRP A 362 17.67 -13.26 -18.08
CA TRP A 362 17.50 -14.28 -17.06
C TRP A 362 16.44 -13.87 -16.05
N THR A 363 16.35 -12.59 -15.70
CA THR A 363 15.27 -12.06 -14.84
C THR A 363 13.91 -12.33 -15.45
N VAL A 364 13.72 -11.97 -16.72
CA VAL A 364 12.46 -12.19 -17.43
C VAL A 364 12.17 -13.69 -17.55
N ALA A 365 13.14 -14.50 -17.94
CA ALA A 365 12.97 -15.94 -18.08
C ALA A 365 12.56 -16.62 -16.76
N LEU A 366 13.23 -16.29 -15.66
CA LEU A 366 12.89 -16.83 -14.33
C LEU A 366 11.52 -16.35 -13.86
N MET A 367 11.19 -15.07 -14.06
CA MET A 367 9.86 -14.57 -13.72
C MET A 367 8.75 -15.30 -14.48
N VAL A 368 8.90 -15.49 -15.79
CA VAL A 368 7.93 -16.23 -16.61
C VAL A 368 7.83 -17.68 -16.14
N ALA A 369 8.96 -18.36 -15.93
CA ALA A 369 8.98 -19.74 -15.45
C ALA A 369 8.29 -19.89 -14.09
N ILE A 370 8.56 -18.99 -13.15
CA ILE A 370 7.95 -18.99 -11.81
C ILE A 370 6.44 -18.73 -11.90
N ILE A 371 6.01 -17.72 -12.68
CA ILE A 371 4.57 -17.42 -12.84
C ILE A 371 3.82 -18.59 -13.47
N VAL A 372 4.39 -19.21 -14.53
CA VAL A 372 3.80 -20.41 -15.15
C VAL A 372 3.74 -21.56 -14.14
N GLY A 373 4.80 -21.78 -13.38
CA GLY A 373 4.82 -22.79 -12.31
C GLY A 373 3.73 -22.55 -11.25
N VAL A 374 3.55 -21.30 -10.80
CA VAL A 374 2.49 -20.93 -9.85
C VAL A 374 1.11 -21.19 -10.43
N GLU A 375 0.88 -20.85 -11.69
CA GLU A 375 -0.42 -21.07 -12.32
C GLU A 375 -0.70 -22.58 -12.51
N MET A 376 0.32 -23.37 -12.88
CA MET A 376 0.20 -24.83 -12.92
C MET A 376 -0.12 -25.43 -11.55
N LEU A 377 0.57 -24.97 -10.50
CA LEU A 377 0.31 -25.41 -9.12
C LEU A 377 -1.10 -25.05 -8.66
N ASN A 378 -1.58 -23.84 -8.99
CA ASN A 378 -2.96 -23.44 -8.70
C ASN A 378 -3.97 -24.37 -9.39
N ARG A 379 -3.80 -24.65 -10.69
CA ARG A 379 -4.70 -25.55 -11.41
C ARG A 379 -4.73 -26.95 -10.81
N LEU A 380 -3.57 -27.48 -10.42
CA LEU A 380 -3.50 -28.79 -9.75
C LEU A 380 -4.16 -28.78 -8.37
N ALA A 381 -4.00 -27.69 -7.63
CA ALA A 381 -4.61 -27.54 -6.32
C ALA A 381 -6.14 -27.33 -6.42
N GLU A 382 -6.63 -26.58 -7.41
CA GLU A 382 -8.05 -26.40 -7.73
C GLU A 382 -8.71 -27.74 -8.08
N GLN A 383 -8.00 -28.62 -8.80
CA GLN A 383 -8.48 -29.97 -9.10
C GLN A 383 -8.55 -30.89 -7.87
N ARG A 384 -7.64 -30.72 -6.90
CA ARG A 384 -7.56 -31.61 -5.72
C ARG A 384 -8.42 -31.13 -4.54
N GLN A 385 -8.59 -29.82 -4.37
CA GLN A 385 -9.28 -29.21 -3.23
C GLN A 385 -10.05 -27.94 -3.64
N PRO A 386 -11.09 -28.06 -4.49
CA PRO A 386 -11.80 -26.91 -5.05
C PRO A 386 -12.45 -26.02 -3.99
N ASP A 387 -13.02 -26.61 -2.93
CA ASP A 387 -13.71 -25.87 -1.87
C ASP A 387 -12.76 -25.05 -1.00
N LEU A 388 -11.53 -25.52 -0.79
CA LEU A 388 -10.54 -24.85 0.07
C LEU A 388 -9.99 -23.59 -0.62
N LEU A 389 -9.72 -23.66 -1.92
CA LEU A 389 -9.19 -22.51 -2.68
C LEU A 389 -10.27 -21.48 -3.00
N ALA A 390 -11.51 -21.92 -3.27
CA ALA A 390 -12.63 -21.01 -3.47
C ALA A 390 -12.91 -20.14 -2.23
N GLN A 391 -12.67 -20.67 -1.02
CA GLN A 391 -12.76 -19.91 0.22
C GLN A 391 -11.58 -18.93 0.42
N LEU A 392 -10.42 -19.20 -0.18
CA LEU A 392 -9.20 -18.39 -0.02
C LEU A 392 -9.08 -17.27 -1.09
N GLU A 393 -9.67 -17.44 -2.28
CA GLU A 393 -9.73 -16.39 -3.31
C GLU A 393 -10.71 -15.26 -2.98
N VAL A 394 -11.71 -15.56 -2.15
CA VAL A 394 -12.63 -14.57 -1.58
C VAL A 394 -11.94 -14.00 -0.35
N LEU A 395 -11.53 -12.72 -0.41
CA LEU A 395 -10.98 -12.04 0.77
C LEU A 395 -11.92 -12.27 1.96
N PRO A 396 -11.44 -12.76 3.11
CA PRO A 396 -12.28 -12.84 4.29
C PRO A 396 -12.83 -11.45 4.59
N GLN A 397 -14.15 -11.40 4.77
CA GLN A 397 -14.93 -10.18 4.98
C GLN A 397 -14.42 -9.38 6.19
#